data_AF-A0A4R4TF82-F1
#
_entry.id   AF-A0A4R4TF82-F1
#
_cell.length_a   1.000
_cell.length_b   1.000
_cell.length_c   1.000
_cell.angle_alpha   90.00
_cell.angle_beta   90.00
_cell.angle_gamma   90.00
#
_symmetry.space_group_name_H-M   'P 1'
#
loop_
_entity.id
_entity.type
_entity.pdbx_description
1 polymer ?
#
loop_
_entity_poly.entity_id
_entity_poly.type
_entity_poly.pdbx_seq_one_letter_code
_entity_poly.pdbx_strand_id
1 'polypeptide(L)' 'MRWQCARECGAGGAKVYPTASDARRYAQAFDRKDSEDAGKRAPLIGLFPLRMFRAMRGRRDA' A
#
# COMPACT_ATOMS: atom_id res chain seq x y z
N MET A 1 4.55 -3.46 19.48
CA MET A 1 4.57 -3.33 18.01
C MET A 1 4.79 -1.87 17.64
N ARG A 2 5.62 -1.56 16.65
CA ARG A 2 5.83 -0.21 16.11
C ARG A 2 5.57 -0.22 14.61
N TRP A 3 5.02 0.86 14.06
CA TRP A 3 4.76 1.00 12.63
C TRP A 3 5.04 2.43 12.16
N GLN A 4 5.37 2.56 10.88
CA GLN A 4 5.62 3.84 10.21
C GLN A 4 4.86 3.85 8.89
N CYS A 5 4.35 5.00 8.48
CA CYS A 5 3.66 5.13 7.21
C CYS A 5 4.65 5.00 6.04
N ALA A 6 4.43 4.01 5.18
CA ALA A 6 5.25 3.78 3.99
C ALA A 6 5.20 4.93 2.96
N ARG A 7 4.30 5.90 3.13
CA ARG A 7 4.19 7.11 2.27
C ARG A 7 5.00 8.30 2.80
N GLU A 8 5.83 8.09 3.82
CA GLU A 8 6.74 9.11 4.38
C GLU A 8 6.04 10.40 4.86
N CYS A 9 4.74 10.33 5.17
CA CYS A 9 3.96 11.48 5.62
C CYS A 9 4.18 11.84 7.10
N GLY A 10 5.21 11.29 7.74
CA GLY A 10 5.50 11.47 9.16
C GLY A 10 4.55 10.77 10.14
N ALA A 11 3.50 10.09 9.64
CA ALA A 11 2.61 9.31 10.49
C ALA A 11 3.26 7.99 10.91
N GLY A 12 3.18 7.68 12.20
CA GLY A 12 3.67 6.44 12.78
C GLY A 12 3.22 6.28 14.21
N GLY A 13 3.46 5.11 14.81
CA GLY A 13 3.05 4.87 16.19
C GLY A 13 3.51 3.55 16.77
N ALA A 14 3.20 3.37 18.05
CA ALA A 14 3.45 2.14 18.79
C ALA A 14 2.16 1.64 19.42
N LYS A 15 1.95 0.31 19.38
CA LYS A 15 0.87 -0.37 20.08
C LYS A 15 1.44 -1.48 20.95
N VAL A 16 1.01 -1.48 22.22
CA VAL A 16 1.36 -2.52 23.19
C VAL A 16 0.27 -3.58 23.17
N TYR A 17 0.69 -4.85 23.19
CA TYR A 17 -0.20 -6.00 23.25
C TYR A 17 0.11 -6.80 24.52
N PRO A 18 -0.90 -7.47 25.10
CA PRO A 18 -0.70 -8.28 26.31
C PRO A 18 0.28 -9.44 26.10
N THR A 19 0.34 -10.00 24.88
CA THR A 19 1.24 -11.12 24.56
C THR A 19 2.09 -10.85 23.32
N ALA A 20 3.25 -11.50 23.25
CA ALA A 20 4.10 -11.48 22.06
C ALA A 20 3.42 -12.15 20.85
N SER A 21 2.59 -13.16 21.09
CA SER A 21 1.83 -13.87 20.05
C SER A 21 0.82 -12.95 19.37
N ASP A 22 0.09 -12.13 20.15
CA ASP A 22 -0.85 -11.15 19.61
C ASP A 22 -0.12 -10.09 18.78
N ALA A 23 1.01 -9.59 19.30
CA ALA A 23 1.82 -8.63 18.57
C ALA A 23 2.28 -9.17 17.20
N ARG A 24 2.68 -10.45 17.13
CA ARG A 24 3.08 -11.10 15.86
C ARG A 24 1.90 -11.29 14.90
N ARG A 25 0.75 -11.75 15.41
CA ARG A 25 -0.46 -11.97 14.59
C ARG A 25 -0.90 -10.70 13.86
N TYR A 26 -0.91 -9.57 14.57
CA TYR A 26 -1.30 -8.29 13.96
C TYR A 26 -0.19 -7.69 13.09
N ALA A 27 1.09 -7.83 13.45
CA ALA A 27 2.18 -7.37 12.60
C ALA A 27 2.17 -7.99 11.19
N GLN A 28 1.90 -9.29 11.09
CA GLN A 28 1.80 -9.99 9.80
C GLN A 28 0.72 -9.43 8.86
N ALA A 29 -0.35 -8.85 9.40
CA ALA A 29 -1.38 -8.22 8.60
C ALA A 29 -0.91 -6.89 7.98
N PHE A 30 -0.01 -6.16 8.66
CA PHE A 30 0.57 -4.91 8.19
C PHE A 30 1.81 -5.11 7.32
N ASP A 31 2.55 -6.20 7.51
CA ASP A 31 3.71 -6.58 6.67
C ASP A 31 3.30 -7.07 5.26
N ARG A 32 2.00 -7.23 5.00
CA ARG A 32 1.52 -7.50 3.66
C ARG A 32 1.77 -6.27 2.79
N LYS A 33 2.73 -6.38 1.89
CA LYS A 33 3.09 -5.38 0.89
C LYS A 33 1.90 -5.14 -0.05
N ASP A 34 1.01 -4.23 0.34
CA ASP A 34 -0.20 -3.85 -0.40
C ASP A 34 0.14 -3.33 -1.81
N SER A 35 1.39 -2.89 -2.04
CA SER A 35 1.85 -2.43 -3.36
C SER A 35 1.88 -3.50 -4.45
N GLU A 36 1.87 -4.80 -4.12
CA GLU A 36 1.74 -5.85 -5.14
C GLU A 36 0.28 -6.10 -5.57
N ASP A 37 -0.69 -5.80 -4.71
CA ASP A 37 -2.13 -6.00 -4.96
C ASP A 37 -2.85 -4.70 -5.37
N ALA A 38 -2.32 -3.52 -5.02
CA ALA A 38 -2.86 -2.19 -5.34
C ALA A 38 -2.86 -1.83 -6.85
N GLY A 39 -2.58 -2.80 -7.72
CA GLY A 39 -2.73 -2.70 -9.18
C GLY A 39 -3.12 -4.00 -9.89
N LYS A 40 -2.95 -5.17 -9.25
CA LYS A 40 -3.23 -6.48 -9.87
C LYS A 40 -4.71 -6.86 -9.84
N ARG A 41 -5.48 -6.40 -8.85
CA ARG A 41 -6.92 -6.69 -8.71
C ARG A 41 -7.82 -5.48 -8.88
N ALA A 42 -7.34 -4.41 -9.48
CA ALA A 42 -8.23 -3.30 -9.82
C ALA A 42 -9.16 -3.74 -10.97
N PRO A 43 -10.49 -3.68 -10.79
CA PRO A 43 -11.43 -4.04 -11.85
C PRO A 43 -11.15 -3.19 -13.09
N LEU A 44 -11.00 -3.84 -14.25
CA LEU A 44 -10.72 -3.20 -15.54
C LEU A 44 -11.75 -2.12 -15.91
N ILE A 45 -12.90 -2.12 -15.25
CA ILE A 45 -14.03 -1.23 -15.48
C ILE A 45 -13.87 0.14 -14.77
N GLY A 46 -13.01 0.26 -13.74
CA GLY A 46 -12.92 1.48 -12.92
C GLY A 46 -11.75 2.43 -13.23
N LEU A 47 -10.77 2.02 -14.05
CA LEU A 47 -9.50 2.74 -14.20
C LEU A 47 -9.19 3.23 -15.62
N PHE A 48 -10.19 3.25 -16.51
CA PHE A 48 -10.01 3.73 -17.88
C PHE A 48 -9.43 5.17 -17.96
N PRO A 49 -9.90 6.16 -17.17
CA PRO A 49 -9.34 7.53 -17.23
C PRO A 49 -7.86 7.60 -16.86
N LEU A 50 -7.45 6.84 -15.83
CA LEU A 50 -6.06 6.80 -15.36
C LEU A 50 -5.13 6.11 -16.37
N ARG A 51 -5.63 5.07 -17.08
CA ARG A 51 -4.89 4.38 -18.14
C ARG A 51 -4.64 5.30 -19.34
N MET A 52 -5.65 6.07 -19.78
CA MET A 52 -5.49 7.08 -20.84
C MET A 52 -4.46 8.13 -20.45
N PHE A 53 -4.54 8.67 -19.22
CA PHE A 53 -3.59 9.67 -18.74
C PHE A 53 -2.14 9.17 -18.71
N ARG A 54 -1.91 7.93 -18.23
CA ARG A 54 -0.58 7.31 -18.24
C ARG A 54 -0.05 7.07 -19.66
N ALA A 55 -0.89 6.60 -20.58
CA ALA A 55 -0.52 6.38 -21.97
C ALA A 55 -0.13 7.69 -22.69
N MET A 56 -0.81 8.80 -22.38
CA MET A 56 -0.46 10.12 -22.93
C MET A 56 0.86 10.67 -22.36
N ARG A 57 1.19 10.35 -21.10
CA ARG A 57 2.43 10.83 -20.47
C ARG A 57 3.67 10.12 -20.99
N GLY A 58 3.61 8.81 -21.24
CA GLY A 58 4.74 8.06 -21.82
C GLY A 58 5.10 8.43 -23.26
N ARG A 59 4.24 9.19 -23.96
CA ARG A 59 4.46 9.69 -25.32
C ARG A 59 5.09 11.08 -25.39
N ARG A 60 5.33 11.72 -24.25
CA ARG A 60 5.95 13.06 -24.18
C ARG A 60 7.46 13.02 -23.96
N ASP A 61 8.02 11.84 -23.70
CA ASP A 61 9.45 11.60 -23.46
C ASP A 61 10.11 10.78 -24.60
N ALA A 62 9.50 10.75 -25.80
CA ALA A 62 10.03 10.08 -26.99
C ALA A 62 9.99 11.03 -28.20
#